data_AF-A0A8J6FN06-F1
#
_entry.id   AF-A0A8J6FN06-F1
#
_cell.length_a   1.000
_cell.length_b   1.000
_cell.length_c   1.000
_cell.angle_alpha   90.00
_cell.angle_beta   90.00
_cell.angle_gamma   90.00
#
_symmetry.space_group_name_H-M   'P 1'
#
loop_
_entity.id
_entity.type
_entity.pdbx_description
1 polymer ?
#
loop_
_entity_poly.entity_id
_entity_poly.type
_entity_poly.pdbx_seq_one_letter_code
_entity_poly.pdbx_strand_id
1 'polypeptide(L)'
;MWARALCVGLLAFTVGLIHHLQPELPEAALQYLSSSLQGLSARGSSSSPSLEEALSAAWDQLITAPSRHWGKVAVGVNACVDVVVSGVGLLQALGLHPESGGDHLVLTSQEELATTFLHYMQRGAAAERFYSDADSFQHISHTATQNPDAKHFVGGNAALIAQRLASHPDMEVLLCGPVGPKLHELLDDRILVPPASLQGQDEYHLILEYKAGEQWGSGHAPAASRFIFSHDLSNGAMTSLEVLLSSLEDFQPKLLVLSGLHMMEGLSQEKRASRLHEAASALSDVPSDILIHLELASMTDGDLMRGIIYQV
;
A
#
# COMPACT_ATOMS: atom_id res chain seq x y z
N MET A 1 -37.89 -10.73 23.12
CA MET A 1 -36.53 -10.58 22.55
C MET A 1 -35.73 -11.88 22.60
N TRP A 2 -35.75 -12.62 23.72
CA TRP A 2 -35.07 -13.91 23.90
C TRP A 2 -35.43 -15.02 22.90
N ALA A 3 -36.71 -15.15 22.52
CA ALA A 3 -37.13 -16.20 21.59
C ALA A 3 -36.49 -16.07 20.19
N ARG A 4 -36.26 -14.84 19.72
CA ARG A 4 -35.62 -14.59 18.41
C ARG A 4 -34.13 -14.90 18.45
N ALA A 5 -33.44 -14.51 19.53
CA ALA A 5 -32.04 -14.85 19.74
C ALA A 5 -31.85 -16.37 19.88
N LEU A 6 -32.77 -17.06 20.54
CA LEU A 6 -32.74 -18.52 20.67
C LEU A 6 -32.94 -19.22 19.32
N CYS A 7 -33.87 -18.73 18.49
CA CYS A 7 -34.06 -19.25 17.13
C CYS A 7 -32.82 -19.04 16.25
N VAL A 8 -32.20 -17.86 16.29
CA VAL A 8 -30.98 -17.58 15.51
C VAL A 8 -29.81 -18.45 15.99
N GLY A 9 -29.66 -18.61 17.31
CA GLY A 9 -28.63 -19.47 17.90
C GLY A 9 -28.82 -20.95 17.54
N LEU A 10 -30.06 -21.45 17.58
CA LEU A 10 -30.39 -22.81 17.14
C LEU A 10 -30.10 -23.01 15.65
N LEU A 11 -30.43 -22.02 14.82
CA LEU A 11 -30.23 -22.09 13.37
C LEU A 11 -28.73 -22.13 13.02
N ALA A 12 -27.93 -21.24 13.63
CA ALA A 12 -26.48 -21.22 13.47
C ALA A 12 -25.83 -22.52 13.96
N PHE A 13 -26.27 -23.06 15.09
CA PHE A 13 -25.79 -24.34 15.61
C PHE A 13 -26.13 -25.49 14.65
N THR A 14 -27.35 -25.54 14.11
CA THR A 14 -27.74 -26.57 13.15
C THR A 14 -26.96 -26.49 11.84
N VAL A 15 -26.70 -25.29 11.32
CA VAL A 15 -25.88 -25.10 10.10
C VAL A 15 -24.44 -25.51 10.33
N GLY A 16 -23.85 -25.13 11.48
CA GLY A 16 -22.49 -25.55 11.85
C GLY A 16 -22.38 -27.07 12.04
N LEU A 17 -23.40 -27.71 12.63
CA LEU A 17 -23.45 -29.16 12.82
C LEU A 17 -23.58 -29.90 11.48
N ILE A 18 -24.38 -29.39 10.55
CA ILE A 18 -24.54 -29.96 9.20
C ILE A 18 -23.23 -29.85 8.41
N HIS A 19 -22.55 -28.71 8.47
CA HIS A 19 -21.27 -28.51 7.78
C HIS A 19 -20.15 -29.40 8.36
N HIS A 20 -20.20 -29.69 9.66
CA HIS A 20 -19.23 -30.59 10.31
C HIS A 20 -19.49 -32.07 9.99
N LEU A 21 -20.77 -32.46 9.87
CA LEU A 21 -21.17 -33.85 9.63
C LEU A 21 -21.21 -34.23 8.14
N GLN A 22 -21.36 -33.26 7.24
CA GLN A 22 -21.40 -33.46 5.79
C GLN A 22 -20.57 -32.39 5.07
N PRO A 23 -19.24 -32.59 4.96
CA PRO A 23 -18.34 -31.66 4.26
C PRO A 23 -18.59 -31.60 2.74
N GLU A 24 -19.27 -32.60 2.17
CA GLU A 24 -19.70 -32.69 0.78
C GLU A 24 -21.19 -32.31 0.66
N LEU A 25 -21.56 -31.12 1.14
CA LEU A 25 -22.89 -30.57 0.88
C LEU A 25 -23.03 -30.40 -0.65
N PRO A 26 -23.97 -31.10 -1.32
CA PRO A 26 -24.11 -30.98 -2.76
C PRO A 26 -24.47 -29.53 -3.10
N GLU A 27 -23.86 -28.94 -4.13
CA GLU A 27 -24.18 -27.58 -4.63
C GLU A 27 -25.69 -27.32 -4.74
N ALA A 28 -26.49 -28.35 -4.95
CA ALA A 28 -27.95 -28.32 -4.94
C ALA A 28 -28.57 -27.79 -3.63
N ALA A 29 -27.99 -28.06 -2.46
CA ALA A 29 -28.49 -27.56 -1.17
C ALA A 29 -28.19 -26.07 -0.96
N LEU A 30 -27.02 -25.61 -1.40
CA LEU A 30 -26.67 -24.18 -1.44
C LEU A 30 -27.53 -23.43 -2.46
N GLN A 31 -27.81 -24.05 -3.61
CA GLN A 31 -28.75 -23.53 -4.61
C GLN A 31 -30.19 -23.49 -4.08
N TYR A 32 -30.60 -24.44 -3.23
CA TYR A 32 -31.93 -24.44 -2.62
C TYR A 32 -32.07 -23.33 -1.55
N LEU A 33 -31.03 -23.11 -0.76
CA LEU A 33 -30.97 -21.99 0.20
C LEU A 33 -30.93 -20.63 -0.52
N SER A 34 -30.13 -20.50 -1.59
CA SER A 34 -30.05 -19.26 -2.37
C SER A 34 -31.34 -18.98 -3.15
N SER A 35 -31.99 -19.99 -3.70
CA SER A 35 -33.29 -19.85 -4.37
C SER A 35 -34.43 -19.57 -3.40
N SER A 36 -34.38 -20.11 -2.17
CA SER A 36 -35.32 -19.75 -1.10
C SER A 36 -35.15 -18.29 -0.64
N LEU A 37 -33.91 -17.79 -0.62
CA LEU A 37 -33.60 -16.37 -0.38
C LEU A 37 -34.04 -15.48 -1.54
N GLN A 38 -33.87 -15.92 -2.79
CA GLN A 38 -34.38 -15.21 -3.98
C GLN A 38 -35.92 -15.18 -4.03
N GLY A 39 -36.59 -16.24 -3.56
CA GLY A 39 -38.05 -16.31 -3.43
C GLY A 39 -38.62 -15.32 -2.40
N LEU A 40 -37.82 -14.92 -1.40
CA LEU A 40 -38.17 -13.85 -0.45
C LEU A 40 -38.01 -12.45 -1.08
N SER A 41 -37.06 -12.26 -2.00
CA SER A 41 -36.91 -11.00 -2.76
C SER A 41 -37.99 -10.78 -3.83
N ALA A 42 -38.55 -11.85 -4.40
CA ALA A 42 -39.48 -11.75 -5.54
C ALA A 42 -40.95 -11.43 -5.17
N ARG A 43 -41.30 -11.28 -3.89
CA ARG A 43 -42.69 -11.06 -3.43
C ARG A 43 -42.93 -9.81 -2.57
N GLY A 44 -41.98 -8.88 -2.53
CA GLY A 44 -42.12 -7.62 -1.80
C GLY A 44 -42.18 -6.42 -2.74
N SER A 45 -43.09 -5.49 -2.45
CA SER A 45 -43.21 -4.15 -3.02
C SER A 45 -41.87 -3.41 -3.18
N SER A 46 -41.88 -2.36 -4.01
CA SER A 46 -40.78 -1.41 -4.31
C SER A 46 -40.30 -0.57 -3.10
N SER A 47 -40.13 -1.18 -1.94
CA SER A 47 -39.88 -0.54 -0.66
C SER A 47 -38.95 -1.35 0.26
N SER A 48 -38.34 -2.43 -0.22
CA SER A 48 -37.36 -3.20 0.54
C SER A 48 -35.95 -2.70 0.19
N PRO A 49 -35.09 -2.46 1.20
CA PRO A 49 -33.73 -2.01 0.94
C PRO A 49 -32.97 -3.03 0.10
N SER A 50 -32.02 -2.56 -0.70
CA SER A 50 -31.10 -3.44 -1.42
C SER A 50 -30.29 -4.29 -0.42
N LEU A 51 -29.67 -5.37 -0.89
CA LEU A 51 -28.82 -6.19 -0.03
C LEU A 51 -27.66 -5.36 0.55
N GLU A 52 -27.07 -4.49 -0.26
CA GLU A 52 -26.00 -3.58 0.12
C GLU A 52 -26.46 -2.59 1.19
N GLU A 53 -27.65 -2.01 1.04
CA GLU A 53 -28.23 -1.12 2.04
C GLU A 53 -28.49 -1.84 3.37
N ALA A 54 -29.01 -3.07 3.32
CA ALA A 54 -29.23 -3.89 4.50
C ALA A 54 -27.91 -4.26 5.19
N LEU A 55 -26.87 -4.57 4.42
CA LEU A 55 -25.56 -4.95 4.93
C LEU A 55 -24.81 -3.75 5.52
N SER A 56 -24.85 -2.60 4.86
CA SER A 56 -24.31 -1.34 5.38
C SER A 56 -24.98 -0.95 6.70
N ALA A 57 -26.31 -1.02 6.77
CA ALA A 57 -27.05 -0.72 8.00
C ALA A 57 -26.70 -1.69 9.14
N ALA A 58 -26.40 -2.96 8.84
CA ALA A 58 -25.94 -3.91 9.83
C ALA A 58 -24.52 -3.57 10.32
N TRP A 59 -23.61 -3.16 9.43
CA TRP A 59 -22.28 -2.68 9.80
C TRP A 59 -22.32 -1.42 10.66
N ASP A 60 -23.19 -0.45 10.34
CA ASP A 60 -23.36 0.77 11.14
C ASP A 60 -23.80 0.47 12.59
N GLN A 61 -24.51 -0.64 12.79
CA GLN A 61 -24.92 -1.09 14.14
C GLN A 61 -23.84 -1.91 14.86
N LEU A 62 -23.00 -2.64 14.11
CA LEU A 62 -22.03 -3.58 14.67
C LEU A 62 -20.64 -2.98 14.89
N ILE A 63 -20.20 -2.04 14.05
CA ILE A 63 -18.86 -1.46 14.11
C ILE A 63 -18.88 -0.34 15.13
N THR A 64 -18.42 -0.64 16.34
CA THR A 64 -18.23 0.33 17.42
C THR A 64 -16.80 0.29 17.91
N ALA A 65 -16.27 1.44 18.36
CA ALA A 65 -14.93 1.50 18.91
C ALA A 65 -14.79 0.58 20.16
N PRO A 66 -13.62 -0.05 20.36
CA PRO A 66 -13.38 -0.87 21.54
C PRO A 66 -13.38 -0.01 22.82
N SER A 67 -13.64 -0.62 23.98
CA SER A 67 -13.63 0.06 25.28
C SER A 67 -12.23 0.52 25.73
N ARG A 68 -11.18 -0.08 25.17
CA ARG A 68 -9.79 0.31 25.36
C ARG A 68 -9.22 0.80 24.03
N HIS A 69 -8.65 1.99 24.05
CA HIS A 69 -8.04 2.62 22.88
C HIS A 69 -6.52 2.63 23.02
N TRP A 70 -5.81 2.68 21.90
CA TRP A 70 -4.34 2.71 21.87
C TRP A 70 -3.77 4.04 22.38
N GLY A 71 -4.46 5.16 22.12
CA GLY A 71 -4.03 6.52 22.46
C GLY A 71 -2.86 6.99 21.59
N LYS A 72 -1.75 6.24 21.58
CA LYS A 72 -0.53 6.53 20.84
C LYS A 72 -0.08 5.36 19.99
N VAL A 73 0.16 5.60 18.70
CA VAL A 73 0.64 4.60 17.74
C VAL A 73 1.87 5.12 17.01
N ALA A 74 2.95 4.34 17.02
CA ALA A 74 4.13 4.62 16.22
C ALA A 74 4.10 3.79 14.94
N VAL A 75 4.47 4.39 13.81
CA VAL A 75 4.38 3.78 12.49
C VAL A 75 5.69 4.01 11.71
N GLY A 76 6.16 3.00 10.99
CA GLY A 76 7.28 3.16 10.06
C GLY A 76 7.49 1.90 9.20
N VAL A 77 8.45 1.86 8.27
CA VAL A 77 9.33 2.98 7.92
C VAL A 77 9.24 3.45 6.49
N ASN A 78 8.50 2.75 5.63
CA ASN A 78 8.44 3.15 4.22
C ASN A 78 7.49 4.33 3.97
N ALA A 79 8.03 5.39 3.38
CA ALA A 79 7.31 6.63 3.11
C ALA A 79 7.86 7.27 1.82
N CYS A 80 7.00 7.78 0.94
CA CYS A 80 7.40 8.44 -0.31
C CYS A 80 6.32 9.41 -0.79
N VAL A 81 6.58 10.12 -1.88
CA VAL A 81 5.58 10.91 -2.62
C VAL A 81 5.31 10.24 -3.96
N ASP A 82 4.08 9.80 -4.16
CA ASP A 82 3.62 9.30 -5.45
C ASP A 82 3.22 10.48 -6.34
N VAL A 83 3.85 10.59 -7.52
CA VAL A 83 3.56 11.61 -8.51
C VAL A 83 2.90 10.96 -9.72
N VAL A 84 1.60 11.17 -9.87
CA VAL A 84 0.82 10.63 -10.99
C VAL A 84 0.73 11.66 -12.10
N VAL A 85 1.23 11.30 -13.28
CA VAL A 85 1.31 12.17 -14.46
C VAL A 85 0.96 11.43 -15.75
N SER A 86 0.63 12.15 -16.82
CA SER A 86 0.63 11.58 -18.17
C SER A 86 2.05 11.17 -18.55
N GLY A 87 2.25 9.88 -18.83
CA GLY A 87 3.55 9.37 -19.25
C GLY A 87 4.03 9.96 -20.57
N VAL A 88 3.15 9.99 -21.58
CA VAL A 88 3.45 10.63 -22.86
C VAL A 88 3.74 12.12 -22.67
N GLY A 89 2.93 12.83 -21.88
CA GLY A 89 3.10 14.26 -21.63
C GLY A 89 4.44 14.58 -20.95
N LEU A 90 4.84 13.81 -19.93
CA LEU A 90 6.12 14.01 -19.25
C LEU A 90 7.30 13.76 -20.21
N LEU A 91 7.28 12.66 -20.96
CA LEU A 91 8.39 12.33 -21.86
C LEU A 91 8.51 13.35 -23.01
N GLN A 92 7.39 13.89 -23.49
CA GLN A 92 7.40 15.03 -24.42
C GLN A 92 7.96 16.30 -23.79
N ALA A 93 7.63 16.60 -22.54
CA ALA A 93 8.16 17.77 -21.82
C ALA A 93 9.68 17.69 -21.61
N LEU A 94 10.22 16.48 -21.46
CA LEU A 94 11.66 16.19 -21.43
C LEU A 94 12.32 16.22 -22.83
N GLY A 95 11.54 16.41 -23.90
CA GLY A 95 12.06 16.45 -25.28
C GLY A 95 12.42 15.07 -25.85
N LEU A 96 11.85 13.99 -25.29
CA LEU A 96 12.19 12.62 -25.66
C LEU A 96 11.28 12.09 -26.77
N HIS A 97 11.90 11.43 -27.76
CA HIS A 97 11.22 10.85 -28.91
C HIS A 97 11.84 9.49 -29.27
N PRO A 98 11.39 8.39 -28.63
CA PRO A 98 11.95 7.06 -28.90
C PRO A 98 11.50 6.56 -30.27
N GLU A 99 12.44 6.05 -31.07
CA GLU A 99 12.14 5.44 -32.37
C GLU A 99 11.54 4.04 -32.25
N SER A 100 11.95 3.29 -31.22
CA SER A 100 11.47 1.93 -30.94
C SER A 100 11.45 1.66 -29.43
N GLY A 101 10.61 0.69 -29.02
CA GLY A 101 10.51 0.26 -27.63
C GLY A 101 11.52 -0.85 -27.31
N GLY A 102 12.14 -0.79 -26.14
CA GLY A 102 13.06 -1.80 -25.62
C GLY A 102 12.85 -1.97 -24.11
N ASP A 103 12.99 -3.17 -23.57
CA ASP A 103 12.85 -3.38 -22.12
C ASP A 103 14.23 -3.34 -21.45
N HIS A 104 14.36 -2.47 -20.44
CA HIS A 104 15.55 -2.33 -19.62
C HIS A 104 15.18 -2.64 -18.16
N LEU A 105 15.91 -3.56 -17.51
CA LEU A 105 15.65 -3.94 -16.11
C LEU A 105 16.01 -2.82 -15.11
N VAL A 106 17.03 -2.04 -15.44
CA VAL A 106 17.46 -0.86 -14.69
C VAL A 106 17.61 0.26 -15.70
N LEU A 107 17.03 1.42 -15.39
CA LEU A 107 17.08 2.61 -16.24
C LEU A 107 18.32 3.42 -15.86
N THR A 108 19.20 3.68 -16.83
CA THR A 108 20.45 4.43 -16.62
C THR A 108 20.44 5.78 -17.33
N SER A 109 19.44 6.05 -18.18
CA SER A 109 19.32 7.28 -18.96
C SER A 109 17.86 7.62 -19.30
N GLN A 110 17.62 8.86 -19.72
CA GLN A 110 16.29 9.33 -20.15
C GLN A 110 15.83 8.62 -21.43
N GLU A 111 16.77 8.29 -22.31
CA GLU A 111 16.53 7.52 -23.52
C GLU A 111 16.03 6.11 -23.18
N GLU A 112 16.66 5.43 -22.22
CA GLU A 112 16.21 4.11 -21.75
C GLU A 112 14.84 4.18 -21.07
N LEU A 113 14.57 5.25 -20.31
CA LEU A 113 13.24 5.49 -19.75
C LEU A 113 12.18 5.61 -20.87
N ALA A 114 12.46 6.40 -21.90
CA ALA A 114 11.54 6.59 -23.03
C ALA A 114 11.29 5.29 -23.81
N THR A 115 12.34 4.53 -24.12
CA THR A 115 12.22 3.25 -24.84
C THR A 115 11.49 2.19 -24.01
N THR A 116 11.75 2.14 -22.70
CA THR A 116 11.09 1.19 -21.78
C THR A 116 9.63 1.54 -21.55
N PHE A 117 9.31 2.83 -21.36
CA PHE A 117 7.92 3.28 -21.30
C PHE A 117 7.16 2.90 -22.57
N LEU A 118 7.73 3.18 -23.77
CA LEU A 118 7.11 2.83 -25.05
C LEU A 118 6.88 1.31 -25.17
N HIS A 119 7.84 0.49 -24.74
CA HIS A 119 7.74 -0.97 -24.75
C HIS A 119 6.50 -1.48 -23.99
N TYR A 120 6.28 -0.95 -22.78
CA TYR A 120 5.16 -1.34 -21.92
C TYR A 120 3.84 -0.73 -22.35
N MET A 121 3.85 0.53 -22.81
CA MET A 121 2.70 1.21 -23.39
C MET A 121 2.13 0.42 -24.57
N GLN A 122 2.98 -0.03 -25.52
CA GLN A 122 2.55 -0.83 -26.67
C GLN A 122 1.91 -2.17 -26.30
N ARG A 123 2.16 -2.66 -25.08
CA ARG A 123 1.59 -3.90 -24.53
C ARG A 123 0.36 -3.65 -23.65
N GLY A 124 0.10 -2.41 -23.26
CA GLY A 124 -0.92 -2.08 -22.27
C GLY A 124 -0.62 -2.72 -20.91
N ALA A 125 0.66 -2.89 -20.56
CA ALA A 125 1.10 -3.69 -19.43
C ALA A 125 1.76 -2.83 -18.35
N ALA A 126 1.53 -3.20 -17.09
CA ALA A 126 2.15 -2.54 -15.96
C ALA A 126 3.62 -2.94 -15.83
N ALA A 127 4.47 -2.01 -15.41
CA ALA A 127 5.84 -2.29 -15.02
C ALA A 127 6.33 -1.26 -14.02
N GLU A 128 7.35 -1.66 -13.27
CA GLU A 128 8.08 -0.82 -12.33
C GLU A 128 9.58 -1.00 -12.55
N ARG A 129 10.35 0.08 -12.46
CA ARG A 129 11.80 0.06 -12.68
C ARG A 129 12.55 0.92 -11.69
N PHE A 130 13.75 0.49 -11.35
CA PHE A 130 14.73 1.33 -10.67
C PHE A 130 15.45 2.22 -11.68
N TYR A 131 15.61 3.49 -11.36
CA TYR A 131 16.39 4.46 -12.12
C TYR A 131 17.70 4.74 -11.38
N SER A 132 18.85 4.44 -11.98
CA SER A 132 20.12 4.40 -11.25
C SER A 132 20.86 5.74 -11.16
N ASP A 133 20.66 6.65 -12.11
CA ASP A 133 21.31 7.96 -12.12
C ASP A 133 20.49 8.96 -11.30
N ALA A 134 21.03 9.34 -10.14
CA ALA A 134 20.36 10.20 -9.17
C ALA A 134 20.11 11.63 -9.67
N ASP A 135 21.09 12.24 -10.34
CA ASP A 135 21.01 13.63 -10.82
C ASP A 135 20.00 13.73 -11.96
N SER A 136 20.04 12.77 -12.90
CA SER A 136 19.05 12.68 -13.96
C SER A 136 17.66 12.38 -13.40
N PHE A 137 17.53 11.52 -12.38
CA PHE A 137 16.24 11.26 -11.74
C PHE A 137 15.66 12.52 -11.08
N GLN A 138 16.48 13.28 -10.37
CA GLN A 138 16.08 14.57 -9.77
C GLN A 138 15.58 15.55 -10.82
N HIS A 139 16.23 15.62 -11.98
CA HIS A 139 15.76 16.48 -13.09
C HIS A 139 14.38 16.04 -13.61
N ILE A 140 14.18 14.73 -13.78
CA ILE A 140 12.90 14.17 -14.24
C ILE A 140 11.79 14.41 -13.20
N SER A 141 12.05 14.15 -11.92
CA SER A 141 11.06 14.36 -10.85
C SER A 141 10.70 15.83 -10.68
N HIS A 142 11.66 16.74 -10.81
CA HIS A 142 11.38 18.17 -10.85
C HIS A 142 10.47 18.55 -12.02
N THR A 143 10.74 18.02 -13.21
CA THR A 143 9.90 18.26 -14.40
C THR A 143 8.49 17.69 -14.23
N ALA A 144 8.37 16.50 -13.64
CA ALA A 144 7.09 15.86 -13.37
C ALA A 144 6.25 16.63 -12.35
N THR A 145 6.86 17.09 -11.25
CA THR A 145 6.17 17.83 -10.18
C THR A 145 5.75 19.24 -10.60
N GLN A 146 6.46 19.86 -11.57
CA GLN A 146 6.09 21.15 -12.15
C GLN A 146 4.94 21.06 -13.18
N ASN A 147 4.57 19.86 -13.63
CA ASN A 147 3.45 19.70 -14.53
C ASN A 147 2.15 20.11 -13.84
N PRO A 148 1.36 21.07 -14.38
CA PRO A 148 0.12 21.52 -13.75
C PRO A 148 -0.91 20.43 -13.51
N ASP A 149 -0.88 19.35 -14.31
CA ASP A 149 -1.80 18.22 -14.20
C ASP A 149 -1.27 17.11 -13.28
N ALA A 150 -0.06 17.25 -12.72
CA ALA A 150 0.53 16.27 -11.81
C ALA A 150 -0.23 16.21 -10.49
N LYS A 151 -0.60 14.99 -10.11
CA LYS A 151 -1.22 14.72 -8.80
C LYS A 151 -0.17 14.16 -7.86
N HIS A 152 -0.16 14.67 -6.64
CA HIS A 152 0.77 14.28 -5.60
C HIS A 152 0.00 13.57 -4.49
N PHE A 153 0.47 12.40 -4.08
CA PHE A 153 -0.15 11.61 -3.02
C PHE A 153 0.90 11.18 -1.99
N VAL A 154 0.44 10.99 -0.75
CA VAL A 154 1.21 10.27 0.28
C VAL A 154 1.39 8.83 -0.21
N GLY A 155 2.63 8.39 -0.36
CA GLY A 155 3.02 7.05 -0.75
C GLY A 155 3.77 6.32 0.35
N GLY A 156 3.90 5.00 0.21
CA GLY A 156 4.51 4.12 1.20
C GLY A 156 3.52 3.63 2.25
N ASN A 157 3.55 2.32 2.53
CA ASN A 157 2.57 1.67 3.40
C ASN A 157 2.54 2.28 4.79
N ALA A 158 3.70 2.56 5.38
CA ALA A 158 3.77 3.13 6.72
C ALA A 158 3.15 4.53 6.76
N ALA A 159 3.46 5.39 5.80
CA ALA A 159 2.88 6.73 5.71
C ALA A 159 1.36 6.69 5.47
N LEU A 160 0.87 5.78 4.62
CA LEU A 160 -0.56 5.58 4.37
C LEU A 160 -1.31 5.07 5.62
N ILE A 161 -0.71 4.14 6.36
CA ILE A 161 -1.25 3.67 7.65
C ILE A 161 -1.31 4.83 8.64
N ALA A 162 -0.23 5.61 8.76
CA ALA A 162 -0.19 6.78 9.63
C ALA A 162 -1.29 7.79 9.26
N GLN A 163 -1.47 8.08 7.97
CA GLN A 163 -2.55 8.94 7.45
C GLN A 163 -3.94 8.42 7.85
N ARG A 164 -4.16 7.11 7.74
CA ARG A 164 -5.45 6.52 8.13
C ARG A 164 -5.68 6.58 9.63
N LEU A 165 -4.66 6.29 10.43
CA LEU A 165 -4.73 6.37 11.90
C LEU A 165 -5.00 7.82 12.34
N ALA A 166 -4.33 8.78 11.71
CA ALA A 166 -4.53 10.21 11.93
C ALA A 166 -5.90 10.73 11.48
N SER A 167 -6.77 9.92 10.86
CA SER A 167 -8.18 10.32 10.70
C SER A 167 -9.00 10.24 12.00
N HIS A 168 -8.45 9.63 13.07
CA HIS A 168 -9.14 9.49 14.36
C HIS A 168 -8.65 10.55 15.36
N PRO A 169 -9.51 11.42 15.90
CA PRO A 169 -9.12 12.56 16.74
C PRO A 169 -8.44 12.20 18.06
N ASP A 170 -8.80 11.05 18.65
CA ASP A 170 -8.28 10.63 19.96
C ASP A 170 -6.99 9.78 19.85
N MET A 171 -6.32 9.81 18.69
CA MET A 171 -5.12 9.03 18.42
C MET A 171 -3.97 9.94 18.00
N GLU A 172 -2.92 9.94 18.80
CA GLU A 172 -1.62 10.53 18.47
C GLU A 172 -0.83 9.52 17.62
N VAL A 173 -0.30 9.99 16.50
CA VAL A 173 0.41 9.16 15.53
C VAL A 173 1.81 9.71 15.35
N LEU A 174 2.81 8.86 15.55
CA LEU A 174 4.20 9.14 15.20
C LEU A 174 4.55 8.37 13.92
N LEU A 175 5.16 9.05 12.95
CA LEU A 175 5.66 8.46 11.72
C LEU A 175 7.17 8.68 11.61
N CYS A 176 7.93 7.60 11.45
CA CYS A 176 9.31 7.67 10.98
C CYS A 176 9.44 7.02 9.60
N GLY A 177 10.14 7.70 8.71
CA GLY A 177 10.38 7.33 7.32
C GLY A 177 11.18 8.43 6.62
N PRO A 178 11.58 8.26 5.35
CA PRO A 178 12.28 9.30 4.61
C PRO A 178 11.32 10.42 4.21
N VAL A 179 11.04 11.34 5.16
CA VAL A 179 10.07 12.42 5.00
C VAL A 179 10.78 13.70 4.56
N GLY A 180 10.62 14.03 3.28
CA GLY A 180 11.07 15.31 2.73
C GLY A 180 10.01 16.41 2.85
N PRO A 181 10.30 17.62 2.33
CA PRO A 181 9.41 18.77 2.43
C PRO A 181 8.03 18.55 1.80
N LYS A 182 7.96 17.88 0.64
CA LYS A 182 6.69 17.68 -0.06
C LYS A 182 5.82 16.64 0.63
N LEU A 183 6.41 15.55 1.10
CA LEU A 183 5.68 14.55 1.87
C LEU A 183 5.17 15.15 3.17
N HIS A 184 6.00 15.94 3.87
CA HIS A 184 5.57 16.62 5.08
C HIS A 184 4.39 17.58 4.85
N GLU A 185 4.34 18.26 3.70
CA GLU A 185 3.19 19.10 3.29
C GLU A 185 1.91 18.27 3.04
N LEU A 186 2.05 17.03 2.55
CA LEU A 186 0.91 16.16 2.20
C LEU A 186 0.35 15.38 3.40
N LEU A 187 1.15 15.16 4.43
CA LEU A 187 0.75 14.47 5.65
C LEU A 187 -0.28 15.29 6.45
N ASP A 188 -1.11 14.60 7.22
CA ASP A 188 -2.02 15.27 8.18
C ASP A 188 -1.19 15.98 9.26
N ASP A 189 -1.53 17.23 9.59
CA ASP A 189 -0.82 18.08 10.57
C ASP A 189 -0.69 17.44 11.97
N ARG A 190 -1.52 16.44 12.29
CA ARG A 190 -1.49 15.73 13.57
C ARG A 190 -0.49 14.57 13.60
N ILE A 191 0.09 14.22 12.45
CA ILE A 191 1.14 13.20 12.38
C ILE A 191 2.45 13.85 12.86
N LEU A 192 2.99 13.30 13.94
CA LEU A 192 4.26 13.72 14.50
C LEU A 192 5.40 13.04 13.74
N VAL A 193 6.19 13.83 13.01
CA VAL A 193 7.41 13.36 12.37
C VAL A 193 8.61 13.87 13.17
N PRO A 194 9.42 12.98 13.79
CA PRO A 194 10.60 13.42 14.54
C PRO A 194 11.57 14.20 13.65
N PRO A 195 12.24 15.26 14.16
CA PRO A 195 13.20 16.01 13.37
C PRO A 195 14.34 15.16 12.77
N ALA A 196 14.73 14.08 13.46
CA ALA A 196 15.72 13.11 12.98
C ALA A 196 15.23 12.25 11.80
N SER A 197 13.93 12.23 11.53
CA SER A 197 13.30 11.55 10.40
C SER A 197 13.02 12.49 9.22
N LEU A 198 13.21 13.80 9.39
CA LEU A 198 13.09 14.77 8.30
C LEU A 198 14.36 14.80 7.46
N GLN A 199 14.20 14.88 6.15
CA GLN A 199 15.30 14.96 5.19
C GLN A 199 15.11 16.12 4.20
N GLY A 200 16.20 16.49 3.52
CA GLY A 200 16.21 17.65 2.60
C GLY A 200 15.49 17.41 1.27
N GLN A 201 15.24 16.16 0.89
CA GLN A 201 14.60 15.77 -0.36
C GLN A 201 13.60 14.65 -0.12
N ASP A 202 12.52 14.62 -0.88
CA ASP A 202 11.54 13.52 -0.85
C ASP A 202 12.00 12.33 -1.69
N GLU A 203 11.61 11.13 -1.28
CA GLU A 203 11.63 9.96 -2.15
C GLU A 203 10.43 10.02 -3.09
N TYR A 204 10.66 10.29 -4.39
CA TYR A 204 9.60 10.37 -5.39
C TYR A 204 9.42 9.04 -6.11
N HIS A 205 8.16 8.63 -6.28
CA HIS A 205 7.75 7.52 -7.12
C HIS A 205 6.95 8.08 -8.29
N LEU A 206 7.51 8.03 -9.49
CA LEU A 206 6.90 8.61 -10.67
C LEU A 206 6.00 7.58 -11.35
N ILE A 207 4.70 7.86 -11.38
CA ILE A 207 3.67 6.99 -11.93
C ILE A 207 3.19 7.61 -13.24
N LEU A 208 3.69 7.06 -14.34
CA LEU A 208 3.41 7.51 -15.70
C LEU A 208 2.21 6.73 -16.25
N GLU A 209 1.04 7.35 -16.23
CA GLU A 209 -0.19 6.77 -16.76
C GLU A 209 -0.31 6.98 -18.27
N TYR A 210 -0.93 6.00 -18.93
CA TYR A 210 -1.39 6.11 -20.31
C TYR A 210 -2.77 5.46 -20.46
N LYS A 211 -3.59 6.02 -21.35
CA LYS A 211 -4.97 5.60 -21.58
C LYS A 211 -5.04 4.56 -22.71
N ALA A 212 -6.11 3.78 -22.72
CA ALA A 212 -6.42 2.93 -23.87
C ALA A 212 -6.61 3.80 -25.13
N GLY A 213 -5.99 3.41 -26.23
CA GLY A 213 -6.00 4.14 -27.49
C GLY A 213 -5.02 5.32 -27.56
N GLU A 214 -4.29 5.63 -26.48
CA GLU A 214 -3.30 6.69 -26.49
C GLU A 214 -2.15 6.36 -27.46
N GLN A 215 -1.65 7.39 -28.16
CA GLN A 215 -0.61 7.26 -29.18
C GLN A 215 0.61 8.09 -28.80
N TRP A 216 1.79 7.50 -29.03
CA TRP A 216 3.06 8.21 -28.90
C TRP A 216 4.06 7.67 -29.93
N GLY A 217 4.45 8.52 -30.89
CA GLY A 217 5.25 8.09 -32.04
C GLY A 217 4.52 7.01 -32.84
N SER A 218 5.18 5.86 -33.02
CA SER A 218 4.60 4.66 -33.65
C SER A 218 3.85 3.75 -32.67
N GLY A 219 3.90 4.03 -31.37
CA GLY A 219 3.27 3.25 -30.32
C GLY A 219 1.79 3.59 -30.11
N HIS A 220 1.01 2.56 -29.80
CA HIS A 220 -0.40 2.65 -29.45
C HIS A 220 -0.68 1.76 -28.23
N ALA A 221 -1.37 2.31 -27.23
CA ALA A 221 -1.73 1.58 -26.02
C ALA A 221 -3.02 0.76 -26.22
N PRO A 222 -2.99 -0.59 -26.18
CA PRO A 222 -4.19 -1.42 -26.32
C PRO A 222 -5.11 -1.36 -25.09
N ALA A 223 -4.57 -0.98 -23.92
CA ALA A 223 -5.29 -0.85 -22.67
C ALA A 223 -4.69 0.30 -21.84
N ALA A 224 -5.48 0.85 -20.91
CA ALA A 224 -4.98 1.81 -19.94
C ALA A 224 -4.14 1.08 -18.88
N SER A 225 -2.99 1.63 -18.54
CA SER A 225 -2.10 1.11 -17.49
C SER A 225 -1.14 2.22 -17.05
N ARG A 226 -0.15 1.86 -16.23
CA ARG A 226 0.89 2.74 -15.73
C ARG A 226 2.28 2.11 -15.80
N PHE A 227 3.28 2.96 -15.91
CA PHE A 227 4.69 2.62 -15.76
C PHE A 227 5.23 3.39 -14.55
N ILE A 228 5.88 2.70 -13.62
CA ILE A 228 6.38 3.30 -12.38
C ILE A 228 7.91 3.27 -12.41
N PHE A 229 8.55 4.32 -11.94
CA PHE A 229 9.98 4.26 -11.62
C PHE A 229 10.37 5.21 -10.49
N SER A 230 11.43 4.85 -9.79
CA SER A 230 11.98 5.62 -8.68
C SER A 230 13.49 5.44 -8.55
N HIS A 231 14.13 6.38 -7.86
CA HIS A 231 15.49 6.26 -7.33
C HIS A 231 15.44 6.14 -5.80
N ASP A 232 14.69 5.16 -5.30
CA ASP A 232 14.41 5.05 -3.87
C ASP A 232 15.40 4.13 -3.15
N LEU A 233 16.45 4.74 -2.59
CA LEU A 233 17.46 4.03 -1.81
C LEU A 233 17.11 3.97 -0.32
N SER A 234 16.41 4.99 0.19
CA SER A 234 16.13 5.12 1.63
C SER A 234 15.15 4.06 2.11
N ASN A 235 14.05 3.84 1.38
CA ASN A 235 13.08 2.82 1.76
C ASN A 235 13.63 1.41 1.50
N GLY A 236 14.38 1.20 0.42
CA GLY A 236 15.02 -0.08 0.11
C GLY A 236 16.02 -0.55 1.18
N ALA A 237 16.72 0.39 1.82
CA ALA A 237 17.63 0.11 2.94
C ALA A 237 16.97 0.24 4.32
N MET A 238 15.69 0.63 4.40
CA MET A 238 14.96 0.90 5.65
C MET A 238 15.72 1.83 6.59
N THR A 239 16.29 2.93 6.07
CA THR A 239 17.21 3.81 6.80
C THR A 239 16.59 4.49 8.04
N SER A 240 15.27 4.54 8.12
CA SER A 240 14.55 5.19 9.24
C SER A 240 14.18 4.23 10.38
N LEU A 241 14.59 2.95 10.33
CA LEU A 241 14.26 1.98 11.38
C LEU A 241 14.89 2.35 12.72
N GLU A 242 16.15 2.75 12.74
CA GLU A 242 16.85 3.16 13.95
C GLU A 242 16.22 4.41 14.57
N VAL A 243 15.79 5.35 13.73
CA VAL A 243 15.10 6.57 14.18
C VAL A 243 13.73 6.24 14.76
N LEU A 244 12.98 5.32 14.15
CA LEU A 244 11.70 4.84 14.70
C LEU A 244 11.89 4.23 16.09
N LEU A 245 12.83 3.29 16.21
CA LEU A 245 13.02 2.54 17.45
C LEU A 245 13.56 3.41 18.59
N SER A 246 14.48 4.34 18.29
CA SER A 246 14.95 5.32 19.28
C SER A 246 13.87 6.31 19.73
N SER A 247 12.86 6.59 18.88
CA SER A 247 11.75 7.47 19.23
C SER A 247 10.70 6.81 20.15
N LEU A 248 10.74 5.47 20.33
CA LEU A 248 9.74 4.75 21.12
C LEU A 248 9.83 5.08 22.62
N GLU A 249 11.02 5.34 23.15
CA GLU A 249 11.24 5.66 24.57
C GLU A 249 10.53 6.96 24.97
N ASP A 250 10.67 8.00 24.16
CA ASP A 250 10.05 9.31 24.39
C ASP A 250 8.56 9.31 24.05
N PHE A 251 8.17 8.66 22.96
CA PHE A 251 6.79 8.70 22.49
C PHE A 251 5.85 7.80 23.30
N GLN A 252 6.37 6.68 23.83
CA GLN A 252 5.65 5.68 24.63
C GLN A 252 4.36 5.16 23.96
N PRO A 253 4.43 4.62 22.72
CA PRO A 253 3.26 4.07 22.04
C PRO A 253 2.77 2.78 22.71
N LYS A 254 1.51 2.41 22.47
CA LYS A 254 0.98 1.07 22.82
C LYS A 254 0.92 0.11 21.65
N LEU A 255 1.07 0.65 20.43
CA LEU A 255 1.14 -0.10 19.19
C LEU A 255 2.27 0.47 18.33
N LEU A 256 3.13 -0.42 17.85
CA LEU A 256 4.10 -0.18 16.79
C LEU A 256 3.59 -0.87 15.53
N VAL A 257 3.44 -0.13 14.44
CA VAL A 257 3.12 -0.68 13.12
C VAL A 257 4.33 -0.56 12.22
N LEU A 258 4.86 -1.70 11.77
CA LEU A 258 6.02 -1.77 10.90
C LEU A 258 5.62 -2.20 9.48
N SER A 259 6.16 -1.55 8.47
CA SER A 259 6.12 -1.94 7.06
C SER A 259 7.41 -1.50 6.35
N GLY A 260 7.55 -1.95 5.10
CA GLY A 260 8.72 -1.65 4.25
C GLY A 260 9.72 -2.79 4.06
N LEU A 261 9.61 -3.90 4.80
CA LEU A 261 10.53 -5.05 4.66
C LEU A 261 10.60 -5.59 3.21
N HIS A 262 9.48 -5.58 2.49
CA HIS A 262 9.39 -6.01 1.09
C HIS A 262 10.22 -5.14 0.14
N MET A 263 10.51 -3.88 0.51
CA MET A 263 11.33 -2.98 -0.32
C MET A 263 12.81 -3.37 -0.32
N MET A 264 13.24 -4.25 0.59
CA MET A 264 14.60 -4.79 0.59
C MET A 264 14.88 -5.76 -0.57
N GLU A 265 13.87 -6.16 -1.37
CA GLU A 265 14.06 -7.04 -2.54
C GLU A 265 15.06 -6.47 -3.55
N GLY A 266 15.16 -5.14 -3.66
CA GLY A 266 16.14 -4.47 -4.53
C GLY A 266 17.59 -4.54 -4.04
N LEU A 267 17.84 -4.96 -2.81
CA LEU A 267 19.19 -5.11 -2.26
C LEU A 267 19.85 -6.42 -2.73
N SER A 268 21.19 -6.43 -2.74
CA SER A 268 21.93 -7.68 -2.91
C SER A 268 21.59 -8.66 -1.79
N GLN A 269 21.63 -9.97 -2.07
CA GLN A 269 21.29 -11.01 -1.11
C GLN A 269 22.03 -10.87 0.23
N GLU A 270 23.33 -10.52 0.19
CA GLU A 270 24.17 -10.29 1.37
C GLU A 270 23.69 -9.09 2.19
N LYS A 271 23.48 -7.93 1.54
CA LYS A 271 23.00 -6.70 2.21
C LYS A 271 21.62 -6.91 2.79
N ARG A 272 20.74 -7.59 2.06
CA ARG A 272 19.38 -7.91 2.49
C ARG A 272 19.39 -8.82 3.72
N ALA A 273 20.22 -9.86 3.73
CA ALA A 273 20.35 -10.75 4.88
C ALA A 273 20.90 -10.02 6.11
N SER A 274 21.93 -9.17 5.94
CA SER A 274 22.47 -8.34 7.03
C SER A 274 21.39 -7.41 7.57
N ARG A 275 20.70 -6.69 6.68
CA ARG A 275 19.70 -5.70 7.09
C ARG A 275 18.51 -6.31 7.80
N LEU A 276 18.04 -7.47 7.32
CA LEU A 276 16.97 -8.21 7.97
C LEU A 276 17.38 -8.70 9.37
N HIS A 277 18.63 -9.17 9.53
CA HIS A 277 19.15 -9.59 10.82
C HIS A 277 19.26 -8.41 11.81
N GLU A 278 19.76 -7.27 11.35
CA GLU A 278 19.79 -6.02 12.13
C GLU A 278 18.39 -5.59 12.56
N ALA A 279 17.42 -5.61 11.64
CA ALA A 279 16.04 -5.27 11.92
C ALA A 279 15.41 -6.21 12.96
N ALA A 280 15.60 -7.52 12.81
CA ALA A 280 15.15 -8.53 13.77
C ALA A 280 15.75 -8.31 15.17
N SER A 281 17.08 -8.07 15.23
CA SER A 281 17.76 -7.79 16.50
C SER A 281 17.20 -6.54 17.17
N ALA A 282 17.03 -5.45 16.40
CA ALA A 282 16.55 -4.20 16.95
C ALA A 282 15.07 -4.28 17.39
N LEU A 283 14.24 -5.06 16.69
CA LEU A 283 12.86 -5.32 17.09
C LEU A 283 12.76 -6.18 18.36
N SER A 284 13.75 -7.05 18.62
CA SER A 284 13.79 -7.85 19.85
C SER A 284 14.02 -7.02 21.12
N ASP A 285 14.57 -5.80 20.97
CA ASP A 285 14.78 -4.85 22.05
C ASP A 285 13.53 -3.98 22.34
N VAL A 286 12.47 -4.08 21.52
CA VAL A 286 11.22 -3.35 21.75
C VAL A 286 10.56 -3.82 23.04
N PRO A 287 10.17 -2.90 23.95
CA PRO A 287 9.50 -3.26 25.20
C PRO A 287 8.28 -4.15 24.99
N SER A 288 8.16 -5.20 25.80
CA SER A 288 7.10 -6.23 25.66
C SER A 288 5.68 -5.74 25.93
N ASP A 289 5.51 -4.52 26.47
CA ASP A 289 4.21 -3.87 26.64
C ASP A 289 3.74 -3.10 25.39
N ILE A 290 4.58 -3.01 24.35
CA ILE A 290 4.24 -2.45 23.04
C ILE A 290 3.86 -3.59 22.11
N LEU A 291 2.65 -3.56 21.54
CA LEU A 291 2.26 -4.52 20.53
C LEU A 291 2.88 -4.17 19.18
N ILE A 292 3.29 -5.17 18.42
CA ILE A 292 3.88 -4.98 17.08
C ILE A 292 2.95 -5.58 16.03
N HIS A 293 2.57 -4.77 15.04
CA HIS A 293 1.90 -5.23 13.81
C HIS A 293 2.88 -5.11 12.64
N LEU A 294 3.08 -6.19 11.90
CA LEU A 294 3.87 -6.19 10.68
C LEU A 294 2.94 -6.21 9.46
N GLU A 295 2.95 -5.13 8.68
CA GLU A 295 2.24 -5.04 7.41
C GLU A 295 3.15 -5.50 6.26
N LEU A 296 2.85 -6.70 5.73
CA LEU A 296 3.49 -7.24 4.54
C LEU A 296 2.75 -6.80 3.28
N ALA A 297 3.50 -6.46 2.24
CA ALA A 297 2.97 -6.07 0.95
C ALA A 297 3.60 -6.91 -0.17
N SER A 298 3.57 -6.41 -1.41
CA SER A 298 4.05 -7.10 -2.60
C SER A 298 5.46 -7.64 -2.43
N MET A 299 5.57 -8.97 -2.35
CA MET A 299 6.83 -9.70 -2.31
C MET A 299 6.86 -10.74 -3.43
N THR A 300 8.02 -10.89 -4.04
CA THR A 300 8.31 -11.89 -5.08
C THR A 300 9.48 -12.79 -4.71
N ASP A 301 10.30 -12.38 -3.73
CA ASP A 301 11.48 -13.13 -3.29
C ASP A 301 11.14 -14.10 -2.14
N GLY A 302 11.16 -15.40 -2.46
CA GLY A 302 10.85 -16.45 -1.48
C GLY A 302 11.88 -16.60 -0.36
N ASP A 303 13.14 -16.21 -0.57
CA ASP A 303 14.16 -16.23 0.49
C ASP A 303 13.95 -15.10 1.48
N LEU A 304 13.65 -13.89 1.00
CA LEU A 304 13.30 -12.76 1.86
C LEU A 304 12.07 -13.10 2.71
N MET A 305 11.00 -13.62 2.10
CA MET A 305 9.78 -14.00 2.81
C MET A 305 10.05 -15.03 3.92
N ARG A 306 10.85 -16.06 3.64
CA ARG A 306 11.26 -17.03 4.68
C ARG A 306 12.06 -16.36 5.79
N GLY A 307 12.99 -15.48 5.42
CA GLY A 307 13.79 -14.71 6.37
C GLY A 307 12.89 -13.95 7.35
N ILE A 308 11.91 -13.22 6.83
CA ILE A 308 10.97 -12.45 7.65
C ILE A 308 10.22 -13.37 8.61
N ILE A 309 9.59 -14.44 8.11
CA ILE A 309 8.77 -15.35 8.94
C ILE A 309 9.55 -16.00 10.09
N TYR A 310 10.84 -16.28 9.90
CA TYR A 310 11.66 -17.01 10.87
C TYR A 310 12.55 -16.13 11.74
N GLN A 311 12.75 -14.85 11.38
CA GLN A 311 13.66 -13.95 12.11
C GLN A 311 12.95 -12.75 12.75
N VAL A 312 11.83 -12.28 12.17
CA VAL A 312 11.08 -11.10 12.61
C VAL A 312 9.77 -11.53 13.24
#